data_AF-A0A1B1CAJ9-F1
#
_entry.id   AF-A0A1B1CAJ9-F1
#
_cell.length_a   1.000
_cell.length_b   1.000
_cell.length_c   1.000
_cell.angle_alpha   90.00
_cell.angle_beta   90.00
_cell.angle_gamma   90.00
#
_symmetry.space_group_name_H-M   'P 1'
#
loop_
_entity.id
_entity.type
_entity.pdbx_description
1 polymer ?
#
loop_
_entity_poly.entity_id
_entity_poly.type
_entity_poly.pdbx_seq_one_letter_code
_entity_poly.pdbx_strand_id
1 'polypeptide(L)'
;METTRPIRRPSIGLLMGLAMLTVAFTSEVRACAICFSGLTVTPGQKLDAADQVVLAAPLPGGGQFRVVDVIKGGDSVGDVIAQPGLAAPLAKTVMSVDGLTAGDEIAATLDENPWLIVRDRVSEKWTAMGTMHVDHATWLRQLVQTKHGGSLRPPPPVWPQMGLTASYLVESEWRERIALVGSQLESADPLVAEIAYGELSRAPYATMRLIRSEIDAEKVRAWLADPRLASRRSAYTLLLGITGGPGDALDIERQIDAAMKKRETTNLSAMLAADLELRGQSRVGWLETTFLTDRQRSLQEVQAALLALSVHGGAADTLPRIRIVEAYRAFITARPQMAGFVAMELADWEAWEATPDYLAIIRANAVKDPGERFAILSYLQRSPRTTADAAVRAAVTRQQ
;
A
#
# COMPACT_ATOMS: atom_id res chain seq x y z
N MET A 1 33.40 -75.37 -33.79
CA MET A 1 32.01 -74.89 -34.00
C MET A 1 31.57 -74.29 -32.68
N GLU A 2 31.79 -72.99 -32.50
CA GLU A 2 31.45 -72.32 -31.25
C GLU A 2 31.11 -70.87 -31.57
N THR A 3 30.00 -70.45 -30.97
CA THR A 3 29.12 -69.35 -31.33
C THR A 3 29.60 -68.03 -30.73
N THR A 4 29.66 -66.99 -31.56
CA THR A 4 29.93 -65.60 -31.19
C THR A 4 28.68 -64.92 -30.61
N ARG A 5 28.83 -64.30 -29.43
CA ARG A 5 27.87 -63.37 -28.80
C ARG A 5 27.80 -62.04 -29.58
N PRO A 6 26.68 -61.31 -29.44
CA PRO A 6 26.80 -59.87 -29.21
C PRO A 6 25.97 -59.35 -28.02
N ILE A 7 26.71 -58.56 -27.23
CA ILE A 7 26.42 -57.48 -26.29
C ILE A 7 24.97 -56.92 -26.31
N ARG A 8 24.25 -57.04 -25.18
CA ARG A 8 23.07 -56.22 -24.83
C ARG A 8 23.44 -55.20 -23.75
N ARG A 9 23.11 -53.93 -24.00
CA ARG A 9 23.18 -52.82 -23.02
C ARG A 9 22.04 -52.94 -22.00
N PRO A 10 22.25 -52.63 -20.70
CA PRO A 10 21.14 -52.55 -19.76
C PRO A 10 20.43 -51.19 -19.88
N SER A 11 19.11 -51.25 -19.97
CA SER A 11 18.20 -50.11 -19.99
C SER A 11 18.18 -49.43 -18.63
N ILE A 12 18.53 -48.14 -18.59
CA ILE A 12 18.39 -47.28 -17.41
C ILE A 12 16.89 -46.95 -17.27
N GLY A 13 16.26 -47.55 -16.25
CA GLY A 13 14.90 -47.22 -15.83
C GLY A 13 14.85 -45.82 -15.21
N LEU A 14 14.07 -44.94 -15.85
CA LEU A 14 13.80 -43.57 -15.44
C LEU A 14 12.87 -43.58 -14.21
N LEU A 15 13.42 -43.45 -13.00
CA LEU A 15 12.67 -43.07 -11.80
C LEU A 15 12.72 -41.55 -11.66
N MET A 16 11.79 -40.85 -12.32
CA MET A 16 11.54 -39.43 -12.04
C MET A 16 10.67 -39.33 -10.78
N GLY A 17 11.33 -39.06 -9.64
CA GLY A 17 10.65 -38.61 -8.43
C GLY A 17 10.06 -37.23 -8.67
N LEU A 18 8.74 -37.12 -8.57
CA LEU A 18 8.00 -35.88 -8.64
C LEU A 18 8.26 -35.07 -7.35
N ALA A 19 9.33 -34.27 -7.34
CA ALA A 19 9.51 -33.26 -6.32
C ALA A 19 8.51 -32.12 -6.61
N MET A 20 7.37 -32.12 -5.90
CA MET A 20 6.51 -30.94 -5.80
C MET A 20 7.31 -29.82 -5.13
N LEU A 21 7.86 -28.91 -5.93
CA LEU A 21 8.28 -27.60 -5.43
C LEU A 21 7.02 -26.85 -5.00
N THR A 22 6.75 -26.84 -3.69
CA THR A 22 5.88 -25.82 -3.10
C THR A 22 6.62 -24.49 -3.22
N VAL A 23 6.33 -23.73 -4.28
CA VAL A 23 6.72 -22.32 -4.36
C VAL A 23 5.94 -21.62 -3.25
N ALA A 24 6.63 -21.29 -2.16
CA ALA A 24 6.08 -20.39 -1.15
C ALA A 24 5.98 -19.01 -1.81
N PHE A 25 4.79 -18.64 -2.27
CA PHE A 25 4.52 -17.29 -2.76
C PHE A 25 4.53 -16.35 -1.57
N THR A 26 5.56 -15.51 -1.48
CA THR A 26 5.62 -14.43 -0.51
C THR A 26 4.56 -13.41 -0.89
N SER A 27 3.56 -13.19 -0.02
CA SER A 27 2.61 -12.09 -0.16
C SER A 27 3.37 -10.77 -0.24
N GLU A 28 3.24 -10.04 -1.34
CA GLU A 28 3.83 -8.71 -1.47
C GLU A 28 3.21 -7.76 -0.44
N VAL A 29 4.07 -7.06 0.30
CA VAL A 29 3.64 -6.08 1.29
C VAL A 29 3.35 -4.75 0.57
N ARG A 30 2.06 -4.49 0.33
CA ARG A 30 1.59 -3.29 -0.38
C ARG A 30 1.12 -2.21 0.60
N ALA A 31 1.42 -0.96 0.27
CA ALA A 31 0.92 0.20 1.02
C ALA A 31 -0.61 0.27 0.99
N CYS A 32 -1.22 0.86 2.03
CA CYS A 32 -2.64 1.19 2.03
C CYS A 32 -2.98 2.13 0.85
N ALA A 33 -3.69 1.61 -0.15
CA ALA A 33 -4.03 2.36 -1.36
C ALA A 33 -5.06 3.49 -1.13
N ILE A 34 -5.76 3.50 0.01
CA ILE A 34 -6.60 4.61 0.46
C ILE A 34 -5.75 5.73 1.08
N CYS A 35 -4.70 5.34 1.78
CA CYS A 35 -3.90 6.23 2.63
C CYS A 35 -2.76 6.88 1.84
N PHE A 36 -2.24 6.19 0.83
CA PHE A 36 -1.06 6.62 0.08
C PHE A 36 -1.26 6.49 -1.42
N SER A 37 -1.13 7.63 -2.12
CA SER A 37 -1.31 7.70 -3.57
C SER A 37 -0.15 7.11 -4.38
N GLY A 38 1.01 6.88 -3.76
CA GLY A 38 2.19 6.39 -4.48
C GLY A 38 2.77 7.41 -5.46
N LEU A 39 2.35 8.68 -5.43
CA LEU A 39 2.82 9.71 -6.35
C LEU A 39 3.98 10.54 -5.80
N THR A 40 4.24 10.46 -4.49
CA THR A 40 5.29 11.21 -3.81
C THR A 40 6.19 10.27 -3.00
N VAL A 41 7.48 10.58 -2.98
CA VAL A 41 8.44 9.88 -2.10
C VAL A 41 8.40 10.53 -0.72
N THR A 42 7.97 9.76 0.26
CA THR A 42 7.88 10.22 1.66
C THR A 42 9.26 10.46 2.28
N PRO A 43 9.35 11.31 3.31
CA PRO A 43 10.57 11.45 4.11
C PRO A 43 11.16 10.12 4.59
N GLY A 44 10.32 9.20 5.10
CA GLY A 44 10.78 7.88 5.53
C GLY A 44 11.42 7.05 4.42
N GLN A 45 10.87 7.08 3.19
CA GLN A 45 11.50 6.44 2.03
C GLN A 45 12.87 7.04 1.70
N LYS A 46 13.04 8.37 1.84
CA LYS A 46 14.34 9.02 1.64
C LYS A 46 15.35 8.56 2.69
N LEU A 47 14.93 8.39 3.95
CA LEU A 47 15.78 7.87 5.03
C LEU A 47 16.18 6.40 4.80
N ASP A 48 15.24 5.57 4.32
CA ASP A 48 15.51 4.17 4.01
C ASP A 48 16.47 3.99 2.83
N ALA A 49 16.44 4.91 1.87
CA ALA A 49 17.30 4.93 0.68
C ALA A 49 18.67 5.56 0.93
N ALA A 50 18.78 6.55 1.82
CA ALA A 50 20.02 7.25 2.10
C ALA A 50 21.10 6.33 2.71
N ASP A 51 22.36 6.52 2.32
CA ASP A 51 23.49 5.81 2.92
C ASP A 51 24.00 6.51 4.17
N GLN A 52 23.88 7.84 4.21
CA GLN A 52 24.27 8.67 5.35
C GLN A 52 23.11 9.61 5.72
N VAL A 53 22.88 9.75 7.02
CA VAL A 53 21.85 10.62 7.60
C VAL A 53 22.45 11.25 8.85
N VAL A 54 22.44 12.59 8.90
CA VAL A 54 22.97 13.34 10.04
C VAL A 54 22.04 14.51 10.38
N LEU A 55 22.08 14.92 11.64
CA LEU A 55 21.64 16.24 12.06
C LEU A 55 22.85 17.17 12.02
N ALA A 56 22.72 18.31 11.33
CA ALA A 56 23.83 19.24 11.20
C ALA A 56 23.39 20.70 11.33
N ALA A 57 24.12 21.48 12.12
CA ALA A 57 23.88 22.90 12.31
C ALA A 57 24.57 23.70 11.19
N PRO A 58 23.89 24.69 10.56
CA PRO A 58 24.51 25.53 9.55
C PRO A 58 25.63 26.39 10.14
N LEU A 59 26.74 26.54 9.41
CA LEU A 59 27.86 27.40 9.79
C LEU A 59 27.76 28.80 9.13
N PRO A 60 28.33 29.84 9.76
CA PRO A 60 28.44 31.16 9.17
C PRO A 60 29.12 31.12 7.80
N GLY A 61 28.61 31.87 6.83
CA GLY A 61 29.14 31.92 5.46
C GLY A 61 28.38 31.07 4.43
N GLY A 62 27.45 30.21 4.89
CA GLY A 62 26.54 29.45 4.02
C GLY A 62 27.18 28.24 3.33
N GLY A 63 26.39 27.20 3.07
CA GLY A 63 26.84 26.00 2.35
C GLY A 63 27.79 25.09 3.13
N GLN A 64 28.00 25.34 4.42
CA GLN A 64 28.73 24.47 5.34
C GLN A 64 27.86 24.14 6.54
N PHE A 65 27.94 22.89 7.00
CA PHE A 65 27.14 22.37 8.10
C PHE A 65 28.04 21.55 9.03
N ARG A 66 27.92 21.76 10.34
CA ARG A 66 28.63 20.96 11.34
C ARG A 66 27.72 19.86 11.85
N VAL A 67 28.15 18.61 11.75
CA VAL A 67 27.43 17.45 12.27
C VAL A 67 27.29 17.59 13.78
N VAL A 68 26.06 17.63 14.26
CA VAL A 68 25.72 17.62 15.69
C VAL A 68 25.30 16.23 16.16
N ASP A 69 24.74 15.42 15.27
CA ASP A 69 24.44 14.03 15.55
C ASP A 69 24.44 13.17 14.26
N VAL A 70 24.81 11.90 14.40
CA VAL A 70 24.86 10.89 13.35
C VAL A 70 23.72 9.89 13.55
N ILE A 71 22.85 9.78 12.54
CA ILE A 71 21.69 8.88 12.55
C ILE A 71 22.00 7.57 11.83
N LYS A 72 22.68 7.66 10.68
CA LYS A 72 23.02 6.54 9.81
C LYS A 72 24.31 6.86 9.05
N GLY A 73 25.19 5.89 8.83
CA GLY A 73 26.43 6.08 8.08
C GLY A 73 27.68 6.16 8.96
N GLY A 74 28.81 6.58 8.37
CA GLY A 74 30.13 6.57 8.99
C GLY A 74 30.69 7.94 9.38
N ASP A 75 29.86 8.99 9.37
CA ASP A 75 30.26 10.34 9.79
C ASP A 75 30.53 10.40 11.29
N SER A 76 31.20 11.47 11.74
CA SER A 76 31.47 11.76 13.15
C SER A 76 30.87 13.09 13.60
N VAL A 77 30.46 13.16 14.86
CA VAL A 77 30.04 14.43 15.47
C VAL A 77 31.20 15.42 15.41
N GLY A 78 30.92 16.63 14.94
CA GLY A 78 31.92 17.68 14.70
C GLY A 78 32.43 17.77 13.26
N ASP A 79 32.19 16.76 12.42
CA ASP A 79 32.56 16.80 11.01
C ASP A 79 31.88 17.99 10.30
N VAL A 80 32.57 18.56 9.31
CA VAL A 80 32.04 19.66 8.49
C VAL A 80 31.68 19.16 7.11
N ILE A 81 30.39 19.24 6.79
CA ILE A 81 29.84 18.93 5.47
C ILE A 81 29.81 20.22 4.65
N ALA A 82 30.48 20.21 3.49
CA ALA A 82 30.44 21.29 2.52
C ALA A 82 29.50 20.93 1.36
N GLN A 83 28.36 21.62 1.29
CA GLN A 83 27.39 21.49 0.20
C GLN A 83 26.87 22.89 -0.17
N PRO A 84 27.55 23.59 -1.10
CA PRO A 84 27.07 24.87 -1.60
C PRO A 84 25.65 24.74 -2.20
N GLY A 85 24.78 25.69 -1.87
CA GLY A 85 23.39 25.72 -2.37
C GLY A 85 22.42 24.75 -1.68
N LEU A 86 22.84 24.08 -0.59
CA LEU A 86 21.93 23.29 0.23
C LEU A 86 20.94 24.24 0.93
N ALA A 87 19.71 24.30 0.42
CA ALA A 87 18.61 25.06 0.99
C ALA A 87 17.55 24.11 1.58
N ALA A 88 16.79 24.60 2.57
CA ALA A 88 15.69 23.84 3.13
C ALA A 88 14.69 23.58 2.00
N PRO A 89 14.16 22.36 1.86
CA PRO A 89 13.18 22.09 0.83
C PRO A 89 11.97 23.01 1.04
N LEU A 90 11.59 23.74 0.00
CA LEU A 90 10.29 24.41 -0.08
C LEU A 90 9.22 23.32 0.06
N ALA A 91 8.33 23.44 1.05
CA ALA A 91 7.23 22.51 1.27
C ALA A 91 6.51 22.25 -0.06
N LYS A 92 6.51 21.01 -0.54
CA LYS A 92 5.91 20.64 -1.83
C LYS A 92 4.59 19.92 -1.66
N THR A 93 3.70 20.28 -2.57
CA THR A 93 2.33 19.81 -2.80
C THR A 93 2.14 18.31 -2.55
N VAL A 94 1.16 17.96 -1.72
CA VAL A 94 0.77 16.56 -1.46
C VAL A 94 -0.48 16.25 -2.30
N MET A 95 -0.37 15.28 -3.21
CA MET A 95 -1.52 14.75 -3.94
C MET A 95 -2.20 13.64 -3.14
N SER A 96 -3.44 13.87 -2.74
CA SER A 96 -4.33 12.82 -2.23
C SER A 96 -4.86 11.97 -3.39
N VAL A 97 -5.21 10.70 -3.10
CA VAL A 97 -5.85 9.77 -4.04
C VAL A 97 -7.15 10.35 -4.62
N ASP A 98 -7.81 11.25 -3.88
CA ASP A 98 -9.09 11.85 -4.28
C ASP A 98 -8.98 13.26 -4.88
N GLY A 99 -7.77 13.75 -5.18
CA GLY A 99 -7.54 15.03 -5.86
C GLY A 99 -6.43 15.90 -5.28
N LEU A 100 -6.09 16.96 -6.03
CA LEU A 100 -5.08 17.97 -5.68
C LEU A 100 -5.54 18.81 -4.49
N THR A 101 -4.87 18.69 -3.35
CA THR A 101 -4.91 19.69 -2.27
C THR A 101 -3.60 20.47 -2.29
N ALA A 102 -3.68 21.80 -2.40
CA ALA A 102 -2.52 22.64 -2.15
C ALA A 102 -2.09 22.41 -0.70
N GLY A 103 -0.81 22.04 -0.49
CA GLY A 103 -0.24 22.08 0.84
C GLY A 103 -0.05 23.55 1.22
N ASP A 104 -0.43 23.91 2.44
CA ASP A 104 -0.15 25.25 2.96
C ASP A 104 1.37 25.46 3.01
N GLU A 105 1.84 26.52 2.34
CA GLU A 105 3.21 26.99 2.44
C GLU A 105 3.42 27.56 3.85
N ILE A 106 3.98 26.76 4.75
CA ILE A 106 4.58 27.29 5.97
C ILE A 106 6.02 27.64 5.61
N ALA A 107 6.29 28.94 5.49
CA ALA A 107 7.66 29.44 5.39
C ALA A 107 8.43 28.96 6.63
N ALA A 108 9.48 28.14 6.41
CA ALA A 108 10.36 27.71 7.47
C ALA A 108 11.00 28.95 8.13
N THR A 109 10.62 29.24 9.37
CA THR A 109 11.43 30.08 10.23
C THR A 109 12.80 29.43 10.34
N LEU A 110 13.88 30.21 10.26
CA LEU A 110 15.24 29.75 10.58
C LEU A 110 15.26 29.41 12.08
N ASP A 111 14.75 28.24 12.40
CA ASP A 111 14.74 27.66 13.72
C ASP A 111 16.20 27.40 14.14
N GLU A 112 16.50 27.54 15.44
CA GLU A 112 17.81 27.15 16.01
C GLU A 112 18.11 25.65 15.86
N ASN A 113 17.12 24.88 15.38
CA ASN A 113 17.18 23.44 15.21
C ASN A 113 18.15 23.03 14.09
N PRO A 114 18.92 21.93 14.29
CA PRO A 114 19.77 21.38 13.26
C PRO A 114 18.95 20.87 12.07
N TRP A 115 19.61 20.78 10.92
CA TRP A 115 19.02 20.28 9.70
C TRP A 115 19.19 18.77 9.62
N LEU A 116 18.10 18.06 9.32
CA LEU A 116 18.19 16.67 8.90
C LEU A 116 18.64 16.64 7.44
N ILE A 117 19.87 16.20 7.20
CA ILE A 117 20.46 16.12 5.87
C ILE A 117 20.83 14.68 5.55
N VAL A 118 20.58 14.29 4.31
CA VAL A 118 20.77 12.92 3.81
C VAL A 118 21.70 12.90 2.62
N ARG A 119 22.46 11.82 2.48
CA ARG A 119 23.31 11.58 1.31
C ARG A 119 23.06 10.18 0.77
N ASP A 120 22.86 10.13 -0.53
CA ASP A 120 22.77 8.91 -1.32
C ASP A 120 24.09 8.71 -2.07
N ARG A 121 24.62 7.49 -2.08
CA ARG A 121 25.91 7.15 -2.72
C ARG A 121 25.89 7.30 -4.23
N VAL A 122 24.74 7.19 -4.89
CA VAL A 122 24.65 7.33 -6.35
C VAL A 122 24.80 8.80 -6.73
N SER A 123 24.12 9.69 -6.01
CA SER A 123 24.21 11.13 -6.28
C SER A 123 25.46 11.78 -5.69
N GLU A 124 26.04 11.18 -4.66
CA GLU A 124 27.09 11.72 -3.78
C GLU A 124 26.79 13.09 -3.16
N LYS A 125 25.56 13.61 -3.33
CA LYS A 125 25.13 14.94 -2.90
C LYS A 125 24.37 14.87 -1.59
N TRP A 126 24.58 15.89 -0.75
CA TRP A 126 23.75 16.11 0.42
C TRP A 126 22.44 16.80 0.02
N THR A 127 21.33 16.34 0.59
CA THR A 127 19.99 16.93 0.41
C THR A 127 19.38 17.21 1.79
N ALA A 128 18.81 18.40 1.96
CA ALA A 128 18.11 18.76 3.19
C ALA A 128 16.69 18.21 3.17
N MET A 129 16.25 17.66 4.30
CA MET A 129 14.88 17.20 4.52
C MET A 129 14.05 18.22 5.28
N GLY A 130 14.68 19.03 6.14
CA GLY A 130 14.04 20.04 6.98
C GLY A 130 14.84 20.24 8.26
N THR A 131 14.32 21.06 9.17
CA THR A 131 14.86 21.24 10.52
C THR A 131 14.15 20.29 11.48
N MET A 132 14.86 19.82 12.51
CA MET A 132 14.30 18.96 13.56
C MET A 132 15.11 19.09 14.85
N HIS A 133 14.44 19.04 16.01
CA HIS A 133 15.11 19.09 17.30
C HIS A 133 16.01 17.87 17.54
N VAL A 134 17.17 18.07 18.18
CA VAL A 134 18.17 17.00 18.39
C VAL A 134 17.67 15.85 19.27
N ASP A 135 16.70 16.13 20.15
CA ASP A 135 16.10 15.11 21.02
C ASP A 135 15.42 13.97 20.24
N HIS A 136 15.06 14.21 18.97
CA HIS A 136 14.50 13.18 18.09
C HIS A 136 15.57 12.28 17.45
N ALA A 137 16.86 12.49 17.69
CA ALA A 137 17.93 11.68 17.11
C ALA A 137 17.82 10.20 17.46
N THR A 138 17.50 9.88 18.73
CA THR A 138 17.31 8.48 19.15
C THR A 138 16.14 7.82 18.43
N TRP A 139 15.01 8.52 18.32
CA TRP A 139 13.85 8.04 17.58
C TRP A 139 14.17 7.81 16.10
N LEU A 140 14.90 8.72 15.45
CA LEU A 140 15.34 8.54 14.06
C LEU A 140 16.26 7.33 13.88
N ARG A 141 17.20 7.09 14.82
CA ARG A 141 18.06 5.90 14.77
C ARG A 141 17.24 4.63 14.86
N GLN A 142 16.28 4.58 15.77
CA GLN A 142 15.36 3.43 15.88
C GLN A 142 14.54 3.26 14.60
N LEU A 143 14.02 4.36 14.03
CA LEU A 143 13.29 4.36 12.77
C LEU A 143 14.12 3.70 11.66
N VAL A 144 15.31 4.21 11.37
CA VAL A 144 16.15 3.67 10.27
C VAL A 144 16.62 2.24 10.52
N GLN A 145 16.71 1.81 11.79
CA GLN A 145 17.13 0.46 12.18
C GLN A 145 16.05 -0.59 11.98
N THR A 146 14.77 -0.22 11.89
CA THR A 146 13.69 -1.20 11.59
C THR A 146 13.82 -1.84 10.20
N LYS A 147 14.67 -1.29 9.31
CA LYS A 147 15.04 -1.94 8.06
C LYS A 147 16.29 -2.79 8.30
N HIS A 148 16.09 -4.09 8.49
CA HIS A 148 17.10 -5.03 8.96
C HIS A 148 18.06 -5.51 7.86
N GLY A 149 18.60 -4.61 7.02
CA GLY A 149 19.70 -4.89 6.07
C GLY A 149 19.47 -6.00 5.03
N GLY A 150 18.37 -6.75 5.11
CA GLY A 150 18.03 -7.90 4.31
C GLY A 150 17.22 -7.48 3.10
N SER A 151 17.83 -6.76 2.16
CA SER A 151 17.20 -6.56 0.87
C SER A 151 17.21 -7.90 0.12
N LEU A 152 16.17 -8.72 0.31
CA LEU A 152 15.64 -9.45 -0.83
C LEU A 152 15.29 -8.39 -1.85
N ARG A 153 16.01 -8.40 -2.98
CA ARG A 153 15.69 -7.60 -4.15
C ARG A 153 14.17 -7.71 -4.37
N PRO A 154 13.41 -6.60 -4.39
CA PRO A 154 11.98 -6.70 -4.61
C PRO A 154 11.74 -7.46 -5.92
N PRO A 155 10.68 -8.28 -6.02
CA PRO A 155 10.30 -8.84 -7.30
C PRO A 155 10.21 -7.71 -8.33
N PRO A 156 10.71 -7.91 -9.55
CA PRO A 156 10.63 -6.89 -10.59
C PRO A 156 9.16 -6.46 -10.73
N PRO A 157 8.89 -5.14 -10.88
CA PRO A 157 7.52 -4.64 -10.93
C PRO A 157 6.74 -5.39 -12.01
N VAL A 158 5.64 -6.03 -11.61
CA VAL A 158 4.76 -6.69 -12.56
C VAL A 158 3.96 -5.58 -13.24
N TRP A 159 4.25 -5.32 -14.51
CA TRP A 159 3.51 -4.34 -15.29
C TRP A 159 2.00 -4.70 -15.29
N PRO A 160 1.08 -3.73 -15.04
CA PRO A 160 1.25 -2.28 -15.02
C PRO A 160 1.26 -1.69 -13.59
N GLN A 161 2.01 -2.26 -12.65
CA GLN A 161 2.09 -1.73 -11.28
C GLN A 161 3.11 -0.59 -11.19
N MET A 162 2.68 0.59 -10.72
CA MET A 162 3.59 1.69 -10.38
C MET A 162 4.40 1.29 -9.14
N GLY A 163 5.71 1.08 -9.28
CA GLY A 163 6.62 0.60 -8.24
C GLY A 163 6.83 1.52 -7.02
N LEU A 164 6.00 2.55 -6.84
CA LEU A 164 6.06 3.50 -5.72
C LEU A 164 5.20 3.09 -4.52
N THR A 165 4.24 2.18 -4.70
CA THR A 165 3.38 1.64 -3.63
C THR A 165 3.92 0.37 -2.98
N ALA A 166 4.93 -0.27 -3.58
CA ALA A 166 5.63 -1.40 -3.00
C ALA A 166 6.49 -0.92 -1.83
N SER A 167 6.33 -1.54 -0.65
CA SER A 167 7.25 -1.29 0.45
C SER A 167 8.51 -2.14 0.31
N TYR A 168 9.66 -1.53 0.60
CA TYR A 168 10.93 -2.25 0.77
C TYR A 168 11.07 -2.89 2.15
N LEU A 169 10.06 -2.72 3.02
CA LEU A 169 10.00 -3.34 4.33
C LEU A 169 9.16 -4.62 4.26
N VAL A 170 9.66 -5.70 4.85
CA VAL A 170 8.88 -6.93 5.07
C VAL A 170 7.90 -6.74 6.23
N GLU A 171 6.99 -7.70 6.41
CA GLU A 171 5.91 -7.57 7.39
C GLU A 171 6.41 -7.32 8.82
N SER A 172 7.44 -8.03 9.29
CA SER A 172 7.99 -7.85 10.64
C SER A 172 8.59 -6.46 10.85
N GLU A 173 9.33 -5.95 9.85
CA GLU A 173 9.91 -4.61 9.86
C GLU A 173 8.82 -3.54 9.92
N TRP A 174 7.71 -3.75 9.21
CA TRP A 174 6.55 -2.89 9.28
C TRP A 174 5.89 -2.84 10.65
N ARG A 175 5.84 -3.97 11.39
CA ARG A 175 5.27 -3.99 12.74
C ARG A 175 6.09 -3.15 13.70
N GLU A 176 7.43 -3.27 13.64
CA GLU A 176 8.35 -2.43 14.42
C GLU A 176 8.21 -0.96 14.03
N ARG A 177 8.17 -0.68 12.72
CA ARG A 177 8.03 0.68 12.18
C ARG A 177 6.76 1.37 12.66
N ILE A 178 5.61 0.69 12.60
CA ILE A 178 4.33 1.28 12.98
C ILE A 178 4.24 1.55 14.47
N ALA A 179 4.74 0.65 15.31
CA ALA A 179 4.78 0.86 16.76
C ALA A 179 5.60 2.12 17.13
N LEU A 180 6.69 2.37 16.41
CA LEU A 180 7.56 3.53 16.66
C LEU A 180 6.94 4.87 16.23
N VAL A 181 6.19 4.90 15.13
CA VAL A 181 5.67 6.17 14.58
C VAL A 181 4.35 6.61 15.22
N GLY A 182 3.60 5.70 15.84
CA GLY A 182 2.27 6.00 16.37
C GLY A 182 2.25 7.14 17.39
N SER A 183 3.22 7.17 18.31
CA SER A 183 3.33 8.24 19.31
C SER A 183 3.82 9.59 18.75
N GLN A 184 4.32 9.59 17.51
CA GLN A 184 4.90 10.77 16.84
C GLN A 184 3.96 11.35 15.77
N LEU A 185 2.77 10.75 15.58
CA LEU A 185 1.74 11.35 14.74
C LEU A 185 1.31 12.70 15.31
N GLU A 186 1.38 13.72 14.47
CA GLU A 186 1.14 15.11 14.85
C GLU A 186 2.04 15.58 16.00
N SER A 187 3.29 15.13 16.01
CA SER A 187 4.36 15.72 16.83
C SER A 187 4.41 17.25 16.65
N ALA A 188 4.80 17.96 17.71
CA ALA A 188 5.04 19.40 17.66
C ALA A 188 6.21 19.77 16.71
N ASP A 189 7.13 18.83 16.46
CA ASP A 189 8.15 18.95 15.43
C ASP A 189 7.56 18.57 14.05
N PRO A 190 7.43 19.53 13.11
CA PRO A 190 6.73 19.29 11.83
C PRO A 190 7.37 18.18 10.98
N LEU A 191 8.70 18.07 10.97
CA LEU A 191 9.39 17.06 10.17
C LEU A 191 9.17 15.67 10.77
N VAL A 192 9.17 15.55 12.10
CA VAL A 192 8.81 14.30 12.79
C VAL A 192 7.38 13.89 12.47
N ALA A 193 6.43 14.82 12.54
CA ALA A 193 5.03 14.57 12.19
C ALA A 193 4.87 14.14 10.73
N GLU A 194 5.60 14.77 9.80
CA GLU A 194 5.59 14.41 8.38
C GLU A 194 6.17 13.02 8.13
N ILE A 195 7.29 12.67 8.76
CA ILE A 195 7.87 11.33 8.70
C ILE A 195 6.87 10.31 9.25
N ALA A 196 6.33 10.53 10.45
CA ALA A 196 5.40 9.61 11.09
C ALA A 196 4.13 9.39 10.25
N TYR A 197 3.54 10.46 9.73
CA TYR A 197 2.38 10.38 8.83
C TYR A 197 2.70 9.64 7.53
N GLY A 198 3.86 9.91 6.92
CA GLY A 198 4.30 9.23 5.70
C GLY A 198 4.44 7.72 5.90
N GLU A 199 4.98 7.30 7.04
CA GLU A 199 5.11 5.88 7.40
C GLU A 199 3.76 5.22 7.70
N LEU A 200 2.88 5.89 8.46
CA LEU A 200 1.50 5.43 8.67
C LEU A 200 0.76 5.23 7.34
N SER A 201 0.88 6.20 6.43
CA SER A 201 0.18 6.19 5.14
C SER A 201 0.66 5.05 4.23
N ARG A 202 1.95 4.75 4.26
CA ARG A 202 2.55 3.65 3.49
C ARG A 202 2.40 2.28 4.13
N ALA A 203 2.00 2.22 5.40
CA ALA A 203 1.90 0.94 6.06
C ALA A 203 0.81 0.06 5.42
N PRO A 204 1.02 -1.26 5.35
CA PRO A 204 -0.03 -2.19 4.99
C PRO A 204 -1.18 -2.08 5.97
N TYR A 205 -2.40 -2.20 5.48
CA TYR A 205 -3.60 -2.06 6.30
C TYR A 205 -3.60 -2.99 7.52
N ALA A 206 -3.22 -4.26 7.34
CA ALA A 206 -3.10 -5.22 8.43
C ALA A 206 -2.13 -4.75 9.53
N THR A 207 -1.01 -4.13 9.15
CA THR A 207 -0.04 -3.57 10.08
C THR A 207 -0.56 -2.30 10.75
N MET A 208 -1.25 -1.41 10.02
CA MET A 208 -1.84 -0.19 10.59
C MET A 208 -2.76 -0.51 11.77
N ARG A 209 -3.49 -1.63 11.72
CA ARG A 209 -4.39 -2.06 12.82
C ARG A 209 -3.67 -2.28 14.16
N LEU A 210 -2.36 -2.53 14.14
CA LEU A 210 -1.56 -2.68 15.36
C LEU A 210 -1.46 -1.38 16.17
N ILE A 211 -1.70 -0.23 15.54
CA ILE A 211 -1.64 1.08 16.20
C ILE A 211 -2.80 1.32 17.17
N ARG A 212 -3.82 0.45 17.15
CA ARG A 212 -5.05 0.58 17.94
C ARG A 212 -4.78 0.75 19.44
N SER A 213 -3.74 0.11 19.98
CA SER A 213 -3.38 0.24 21.40
C SER A 213 -2.66 1.54 21.74
N GLU A 214 -2.11 2.22 20.75
CA GLU A 214 -1.21 3.37 20.95
C GLU A 214 -1.93 4.73 20.78
N ILE A 215 -3.09 4.73 20.12
CA ILE A 215 -3.79 5.96 19.73
C ILE A 215 -5.23 5.95 20.21
N ASP A 216 -5.58 7.03 20.91
CA ASP A 216 -6.96 7.31 21.31
C ASP A 216 -7.78 7.83 20.13
N ALA A 217 -8.99 7.28 19.94
CA ALA A 217 -9.95 7.75 18.96
C ALA A 217 -10.28 9.25 19.13
N GLU A 218 -10.27 9.79 20.34
CA GLU A 218 -10.49 11.22 20.59
C GLU A 218 -9.43 12.10 19.91
N LYS A 219 -8.15 11.69 19.94
CA LYS A 219 -7.08 12.38 19.21
C LYS A 219 -7.34 12.35 17.72
N VAL A 220 -7.74 11.20 17.19
CA VAL A 220 -8.03 11.04 15.75
C VAL A 220 -9.21 11.92 15.33
N ARG A 221 -10.26 12.02 16.14
CA ARG A 221 -11.38 12.96 15.90
C ARG A 221 -10.90 14.41 15.88
N ALA A 222 -10.04 14.79 16.82
CA ALA A 222 -9.48 16.14 16.85
C ALA A 222 -8.66 16.43 15.58
N TRP A 223 -7.85 15.48 15.11
CA TRP A 223 -7.10 15.63 13.86
C TRP A 223 -8.00 15.73 12.63
N LEU A 224 -9.09 14.95 12.57
CA LEU A 224 -10.07 15.03 11.49
C LEU A 224 -10.85 16.35 11.45
N ALA A 225 -10.99 17.01 12.61
CA ALA A 225 -11.60 18.32 12.72
C ALA A 225 -10.64 19.48 12.37
N ASP A 226 -9.32 19.24 12.34
CA ASP A 226 -8.33 20.27 12.01
C ASP A 226 -8.24 20.49 10.48
N PRO A 227 -8.59 21.68 9.96
CA PRO A 227 -8.50 21.94 8.53
C PRO A 227 -7.08 21.89 7.97
N ARG A 228 -6.04 22.13 8.80
CA ARG A 228 -4.64 22.05 8.38
C ARG A 228 -4.22 20.63 8.02
N LEU A 229 -4.94 19.64 8.52
CA LEU A 229 -4.71 18.22 8.28
C LEU A 229 -5.60 17.66 7.17
N ALA A 230 -6.22 18.52 6.36
CA ALA A 230 -7.11 18.09 5.27
C ALA A 230 -6.43 17.13 4.28
N SER A 231 -5.14 17.30 4.00
CA SER A 231 -4.36 16.38 3.16
C SER A 231 -4.15 14.99 3.78
N ARG A 232 -4.34 14.86 5.10
CA ARG A 232 -4.20 13.62 5.89
C ARG A 232 -5.53 12.91 6.16
N ARG A 233 -6.64 13.50 5.69
CA ARG A 233 -8.00 13.08 6.03
C ARG A 233 -8.29 11.62 5.70
N SER A 234 -7.83 11.09 4.56
CA SER A 234 -8.09 9.70 4.17
C SER A 234 -7.45 8.69 5.12
N ALA A 235 -6.17 8.88 5.45
CA ALA A 235 -5.49 8.02 6.40
C ALA A 235 -6.09 8.12 7.81
N TYR A 236 -6.46 9.33 8.27
CA TYR A 236 -7.08 9.52 9.58
C TYR A 236 -8.53 9.04 9.67
N THR A 237 -9.28 9.08 8.56
CA THR A 237 -10.62 8.48 8.52
C THR A 237 -10.51 6.96 8.70
N LEU A 238 -9.55 6.32 8.02
CA LEU A 238 -9.31 4.89 8.20
C LEU A 238 -8.80 4.56 9.62
N LEU A 239 -7.91 5.40 10.17
CA LEU A 239 -7.43 5.26 11.55
C LEU A 239 -8.56 5.39 12.57
N LEU A 240 -9.55 6.27 12.31
CA LEU A 240 -10.75 6.36 13.14
C LEU A 240 -11.58 5.06 13.05
N GLY A 241 -11.63 4.41 11.88
CA GLY A 241 -12.22 3.08 11.75
C GLY A 241 -11.57 2.03 12.66
N ILE A 242 -10.24 2.10 12.82
CA ILE A 242 -9.45 1.15 13.64
C ILE A 242 -9.59 1.43 15.14
N THR A 243 -9.54 2.70 15.53
CA THR A 243 -9.48 3.15 16.94
C THR A 243 -10.85 3.43 17.54
N GLY A 244 -11.83 3.78 16.70
CA GLY A 244 -13.14 4.26 17.09
C GLY A 244 -14.09 3.17 17.57
N GLY A 245 -15.34 3.59 17.80
CA GLY A 245 -16.41 2.74 18.29
C GLY A 245 -17.77 2.99 17.62
N PRO A 246 -18.87 2.48 18.21
CA PRO A 246 -20.20 2.57 17.60
C PRO A 246 -20.69 3.99 17.29
N GLY A 247 -20.30 4.98 18.11
CA GLY A 247 -20.61 6.39 17.85
C GLY A 247 -19.96 6.91 16.56
N ASP A 248 -18.68 6.58 16.36
CA ASP A 248 -17.93 6.94 15.14
C ASP A 248 -18.55 6.27 13.91
N ALA A 249 -19.03 5.04 14.05
CA ALA A 249 -19.69 4.32 12.97
C ALA A 249 -20.98 5.04 12.51
N LEU A 250 -21.76 5.61 13.44
CA LEU A 250 -22.95 6.40 13.11
C LEU A 250 -22.58 7.73 12.44
N ASP A 251 -21.51 8.37 12.89
CA ASP A 251 -21.04 9.63 12.33
C ASP A 251 -20.50 9.46 10.91
N ILE A 252 -19.75 8.39 10.66
CA ILE A 252 -19.25 8.02 9.33
C ILE A 252 -20.42 7.68 8.40
N GLU A 253 -21.41 6.91 8.86
CA GLU A 253 -22.60 6.60 8.05
C GLU A 253 -23.35 7.89 7.64
N ARG A 254 -23.53 8.84 8.56
CA ARG A 254 -24.13 10.15 8.21
C ARG A 254 -23.32 10.92 7.17
N GLN A 255 -21.99 10.85 7.23
CA GLN A 255 -21.13 11.49 6.23
C GLN A 255 -21.21 10.79 4.87
N ILE A 256 -21.27 9.45 4.84
CA ILE A 256 -21.47 8.70 3.60
C ILE A 256 -22.82 9.05 2.96
N ASP A 257 -23.89 9.10 3.75
CA ASP A 257 -25.22 9.50 3.27
C ASP A 257 -25.23 10.91 2.67
N ALA A 258 -24.53 11.86 3.32
CA ALA A 258 -24.39 13.23 2.82
C ALA A 258 -23.60 13.27 1.50
N ALA A 259 -22.48 12.54 1.43
CA ALA A 259 -21.65 12.42 0.24
C ALA A 259 -22.45 11.81 -0.93
N MET A 260 -23.20 10.74 -0.68
CA MET A 260 -24.07 10.11 -1.68
C MET A 260 -25.16 11.04 -2.20
N LYS A 261 -25.80 11.83 -1.32
CA LYS A 261 -26.82 12.82 -1.73
C LYS A 261 -26.25 13.91 -2.64
N LYS A 262 -25.00 14.31 -2.39
CA LYS A 262 -24.30 15.35 -3.15
C LYS A 262 -23.49 14.80 -4.33
N ARG A 263 -23.36 13.48 -4.46
CA ARG A 263 -22.44 12.78 -5.39
C ARG A 263 -20.98 13.21 -5.19
N GLU A 264 -20.59 13.46 -3.95
CA GLU A 264 -19.21 13.76 -3.57
C GLU A 264 -18.46 12.44 -3.32
N THR A 265 -17.28 12.27 -3.93
CA THR A 265 -16.46 11.05 -3.76
C THR A 265 -15.17 11.30 -3.00
N THR A 266 -14.88 12.56 -2.64
CA THR A 266 -13.73 12.90 -1.80
C THR A 266 -13.82 12.16 -0.48
N ASN A 267 -12.76 11.43 -0.10
CA ASN A 267 -12.66 10.64 1.12
C ASN A 267 -13.66 9.46 1.21
N LEU A 268 -14.43 9.17 0.15
CA LEU A 268 -15.50 8.18 0.21
C LEU A 268 -14.97 6.77 0.44
N SER A 269 -13.85 6.40 -0.20
CA SER A 269 -13.22 5.10 -0.01
C SER A 269 -12.77 4.90 1.45
N ALA A 270 -12.19 5.92 2.06
CA ALA A 270 -11.76 5.91 3.45
C ALA A 270 -12.94 5.80 4.42
N MET A 271 -14.03 6.55 4.18
CA MET A 271 -15.25 6.46 4.98
C MET A 271 -15.88 5.06 4.88
N LEU A 272 -15.99 4.50 3.68
CA LEU A 272 -16.52 3.15 3.47
C LEU A 272 -15.62 2.10 4.16
N ALA A 273 -14.30 2.21 4.03
CA ALA A 273 -13.37 1.30 4.69
C ALA A 273 -13.44 1.39 6.22
N ALA A 274 -13.56 2.59 6.78
CA ALA A 274 -13.72 2.80 8.21
C ALA A 274 -15.06 2.25 8.73
N ASP A 275 -16.15 2.44 7.99
CA ASP A 275 -17.46 1.88 8.32
C ASP A 275 -17.46 0.34 8.29
N LEU A 276 -16.77 -0.26 7.32
CA LEU A 276 -16.54 -1.71 7.27
C LEU A 276 -15.70 -2.18 8.47
N GLU A 277 -14.65 -1.46 8.88
CA GLU A 277 -13.82 -1.85 10.04
C GLU A 277 -14.63 -1.81 11.34
N LEU A 278 -15.45 -0.78 11.54
CA LEU A 278 -16.24 -0.58 12.76
C LEU A 278 -17.41 -1.57 12.88
N ARG A 279 -18.03 -1.95 11.75
CA ARG A 279 -19.26 -2.79 11.73
C ARG A 279 -19.01 -4.23 11.26
N GLY A 280 -17.80 -4.52 10.80
CA GLY A 280 -17.37 -5.83 10.33
C GLY A 280 -18.18 -6.37 9.15
N GLN A 281 -18.17 -7.71 9.03
CA GLN A 281 -18.80 -8.45 7.94
C GLN A 281 -20.27 -8.07 7.66
N SER A 282 -21.02 -7.67 8.70
CA SER A 282 -22.44 -7.30 8.59
C SER A 282 -22.68 -6.17 7.59
N ARG A 283 -21.68 -5.30 7.36
CA ARG A 283 -21.80 -4.12 6.52
C ARG A 283 -21.50 -4.37 5.04
N VAL A 284 -20.89 -5.51 4.69
CA VAL A 284 -20.55 -5.85 3.29
C VAL A 284 -21.78 -5.93 2.40
N GLY A 285 -22.89 -6.50 2.89
CA GLY A 285 -24.12 -6.61 2.11
C GLY A 285 -24.74 -5.26 1.75
N TRP A 286 -24.71 -4.30 2.68
CA TRP A 286 -25.14 -2.93 2.40
C TRP A 286 -24.25 -2.28 1.34
N LEU A 287 -22.93 -2.41 1.43
CA LEU A 287 -22.01 -1.82 0.44
C LEU A 287 -22.21 -2.45 -0.95
N GLU A 288 -22.38 -3.77 -1.00
CA GLU A 288 -22.67 -4.52 -2.24
C GLU A 288 -23.96 -4.03 -2.91
N THR A 289 -25.05 -3.92 -2.15
CA THR A 289 -26.34 -3.45 -2.68
C THR A 289 -26.32 -1.97 -3.06
N THR A 290 -25.77 -1.12 -2.20
CA THR A 290 -25.78 0.34 -2.36
C THR A 290 -24.82 0.84 -3.44
N PHE A 291 -23.63 0.25 -3.56
CA PHE A 291 -22.58 0.77 -4.46
C PHE A 291 -22.31 -0.14 -5.66
N LEU A 292 -22.18 -1.45 -5.43
CA LEU A 292 -21.68 -2.34 -6.47
C LEU A 292 -22.77 -2.79 -7.45
N THR A 293 -23.96 -3.11 -6.94
CA THR A 293 -25.05 -3.67 -7.76
C THR A 293 -26.06 -2.62 -8.22
N ASP A 294 -26.22 -1.49 -7.50
CA ASP A 294 -27.00 -0.34 -7.96
C ASP A 294 -26.36 0.31 -9.19
N ARG A 295 -26.94 0.08 -10.37
CA ARG A 295 -26.47 0.60 -11.67
C ARG A 295 -26.54 2.12 -11.82
N GLN A 296 -27.21 2.83 -10.91
CA GLN A 296 -27.29 4.31 -10.92
C GLN A 296 -26.07 4.98 -10.28
N ARG A 297 -25.21 4.21 -9.61
CA ARG A 297 -23.96 4.71 -9.03
C ARG A 297 -22.94 5.05 -10.11
N SER A 298 -22.29 6.19 -9.92
CA SER A 298 -21.19 6.65 -10.79
C SER A 298 -19.99 5.72 -10.73
N LEU A 299 -19.12 5.82 -11.73
CA LEU A 299 -17.86 5.08 -11.76
C LEU A 299 -17.01 5.35 -10.51
N GLN A 300 -16.90 6.61 -10.09
CA GLN A 300 -16.09 7.02 -8.94
C GLN A 300 -16.64 6.46 -7.63
N GLU A 301 -17.97 6.47 -7.42
CA GLU A 301 -18.59 5.83 -6.26
C GLU A 301 -18.33 4.31 -6.22
N VAL A 302 -18.43 3.64 -7.37
CA VAL A 302 -18.14 2.20 -7.48
C VAL A 302 -16.66 1.92 -7.16
N GLN A 303 -15.74 2.70 -7.73
CA GLN A 303 -14.31 2.54 -7.48
C GLN A 303 -13.96 2.78 -6.01
N ALA A 304 -14.60 3.76 -5.35
CA ALA A 304 -14.41 3.98 -3.92
C ALA A 304 -14.85 2.77 -3.09
N ALA A 305 -15.98 2.15 -3.43
CA ALA A 305 -16.46 0.94 -2.76
C ALA A 305 -15.59 -0.29 -3.01
N LEU A 306 -15.10 -0.48 -4.24
CA LEU A 306 -14.13 -1.55 -4.55
C LEU A 306 -12.83 -1.35 -3.78
N LEU A 307 -12.31 -0.12 -3.73
CA LEU A 307 -11.08 0.19 -3.00
C LEU A 307 -11.23 -0.05 -1.49
N ALA A 308 -12.39 0.28 -0.91
CA ALA A 308 -12.68 -0.02 0.48
C ALA A 308 -12.62 -1.53 0.77
N LEU A 309 -13.21 -2.36 -0.09
CA LEU A 309 -13.18 -3.82 0.03
C LEU A 309 -11.77 -4.39 -0.17
N SER A 310 -11.01 -3.87 -1.15
CA SER A 310 -9.63 -4.29 -1.46
C SER A 310 -8.71 -4.20 -0.24
N VAL A 311 -8.74 -3.07 0.46
CA VAL A 311 -7.94 -2.82 1.67
C VAL A 311 -8.21 -3.86 2.76
N HIS A 312 -9.48 -4.25 2.92
CA HIS A 312 -9.89 -5.28 3.87
C HIS A 312 -9.53 -6.69 3.40
N GLY A 313 -9.67 -7.02 2.12
CA GLY A 313 -9.37 -8.36 1.60
C GLY A 313 -7.89 -8.75 1.68
N GLY A 314 -7.00 -7.75 1.78
CA GLY A 314 -5.59 -7.93 2.08
C GLY A 314 -5.29 -8.37 3.54
N ALA A 315 -6.22 -8.15 4.48
CA ALA A 315 -6.06 -8.51 5.89
C ALA A 315 -6.99 -9.66 6.28
N ALA A 316 -6.48 -10.70 6.95
CA ALA A 316 -7.25 -11.93 7.22
C ALA A 316 -8.16 -11.88 8.47
N ASP A 317 -8.57 -10.69 8.94
CA ASP A 317 -9.19 -10.55 10.26
C ASP A 317 -10.64 -10.01 10.18
N THR A 318 -10.84 -8.69 10.13
CA THR A 318 -12.15 -8.04 10.38
C THR A 318 -13.24 -8.49 9.39
N LEU A 319 -12.85 -8.72 8.14
CA LEU A 319 -13.74 -9.18 7.07
C LEU A 319 -13.18 -10.47 6.47
N PRO A 320 -13.93 -11.59 6.50
CA PRO A 320 -13.52 -12.80 5.81
C PRO A 320 -13.36 -12.53 4.30
N ARG A 321 -12.18 -12.81 3.74
CA ARG A 321 -11.89 -12.61 2.32
C ARG A 321 -12.94 -13.25 1.41
N ILE A 322 -13.45 -14.42 1.78
CA ILE A 322 -14.51 -15.11 1.03
C ILE A 322 -15.75 -14.23 0.84
N ARG A 323 -16.15 -13.45 1.86
CA ARG A 323 -17.32 -12.56 1.76
C ARG A 323 -17.07 -11.39 0.81
N ILE A 324 -15.83 -10.92 0.73
CA ILE A 324 -15.42 -9.87 -0.21
C ILE A 324 -15.43 -10.42 -1.64
N VAL A 325 -14.93 -11.63 -1.85
CA VAL A 325 -14.98 -12.30 -3.16
C VAL A 325 -16.43 -12.47 -3.63
N GLU A 326 -17.35 -12.86 -2.74
CA GLU A 326 -18.78 -12.93 -3.06
C GLU A 326 -19.33 -11.57 -3.53
N ALA A 327 -18.97 -10.48 -2.86
CA ALA A 327 -19.37 -9.13 -3.27
C ALA A 327 -18.78 -8.74 -4.63
N TYR A 328 -17.53 -9.11 -4.92
CA TYR A 328 -16.91 -8.90 -6.24
C TYR A 328 -17.59 -9.72 -7.34
N ARG A 329 -18.04 -10.94 -7.05
CA ARG A 329 -18.80 -11.74 -8.03
C ARG A 329 -20.18 -11.15 -8.30
N ALA A 330 -20.85 -10.63 -7.27
CA ALA A 330 -22.09 -9.87 -7.43
C ALA A 330 -21.88 -8.62 -8.29
N PHE A 331 -20.79 -7.88 -8.06
CA PHE A 331 -20.37 -6.74 -8.90
C PHE A 331 -20.15 -7.15 -10.36
N ILE A 332 -19.36 -8.20 -10.63
CA ILE A 332 -19.08 -8.72 -11.97
C ILE A 332 -20.40 -9.05 -12.71
N THR A 333 -21.33 -9.69 -12.01
CA THR A 333 -22.65 -10.05 -12.56
C THR A 333 -23.51 -8.82 -12.85
N ALA A 334 -23.55 -7.86 -11.92
CA ALA A 334 -24.36 -6.66 -12.06
C ALA A 334 -23.80 -5.70 -13.12
N ARG A 335 -22.48 -5.66 -13.30
CA ARG A 335 -21.74 -4.69 -14.13
C ARG A 335 -20.68 -5.37 -15.00
N PRO A 336 -21.08 -6.24 -15.95
CA PRO A 336 -20.13 -7.04 -16.74
C PRO A 336 -19.17 -6.20 -17.59
N GLN A 337 -19.51 -4.93 -17.88
CA GLN A 337 -18.65 -4.01 -18.63
C GLN A 337 -17.45 -3.48 -17.81
N MET A 338 -17.52 -3.58 -16.48
CA MET A 338 -16.53 -3.07 -15.51
C MET A 338 -15.84 -4.23 -14.76
N ALA A 339 -16.03 -5.46 -15.23
CA ALA A 339 -15.61 -6.65 -14.52
C ALA A 339 -14.08 -6.77 -14.39
N GLY A 340 -13.31 -6.07 -15.23
CA GLY A 340 -11.85 -6.13 -15.17
C GLY A 340 -11.26 -5.45 -13.95
N PHE A 341 -12.00 -4.55 -13.29
CA PHE A 341 -11.51 -3.80 -12.12
C PHE A 341 -11.08 -4.67 -10.95
N VAL A 342 -11.67 -5.85 -10.78
CA VAL A 342 -11.36 -6.76 -9.67
C VAL A 342 -10.57 -8.01 -10.11
N ALA A 343 -10.26 -8.14 -11.39
CA ALA A 343 -9.68 -9.38 -11.94
C ALA A 343 -8.27 -9.66 -11.42
N MET A 344 -7.39 -8.66 -11.41
CA MET A 344 -6.02 -8.84 -10.91
C MET A 344 -6.00 -9.13 -9.41
N GLU A 345 -6.87 -8.48 -8.64
CA GLU A 345 -6.96 -8.71 -7.20
C GLU A 345 -7.50 -10.12 -6.89
N LEU A 346 -8.55 -10.57 -7.58
CA LEU A 346 -9.02 -11.95 -7.45
C LEU A 346 -7.95 -12.96 -7.87
N ALA A 347 -7.08 -12.63 -8.83
CA ALA A 347 -5.97 -13.50 -9.22
C ALA A 347 -4.87 -13.54 -8.15
N ASP A 348 -4.56 -12.40 -7.53
CA ASP A 348 -3.61 -12.28 -6.42
C ASP A 348 -4.10 -13.02 -5.17
N TRP A 349 -5.41 -13.08 -4.96
CA TRP A 349 -6.05 -13.85 -3.89
C TRP A 349 -6.32 -15.31 -4.22
N GLU A 350 -5.99 -15.75 -5.43
CA GLU A 350 -6.27 -17.10 -5.93
C GLU A 350 -7.76 -17.49 -5.86
N ALA A 351 -8.65 -16.50 -5.98
CA ALA A 351 -10.10 -16.66 -5.91
C ALA A 351 -10.64 -17.18 -7.25
N TRP A 352 -10.37 -18.45 -7.56
CA TRP A 352 -10.63 -19.09 -8.86
C TRP A 352 -12.11 -19.30 -9.20
N GLU A 353 -13.02 -19.10 -8.25
CA GLU A 353 -14.48 -19.19 -8.39
C GLU A 353 -15.09 -18.22 -9.39
N ALA A 354 -14.41 -17.10 -9.72
CA ALA A 354 -14.86 -16.16 -10.75
C ALA A 354 -14.52 -16.61 -12.19
N THR A 355 -13.82 -17.75 -12.37
CA THR A 355 -13.43 -18.26 -13.71
C THR A 355 -14.61 -18.43 -14.67
N PRO A 356 -15.75 -19.06 -14.29
CA PRO A 356 -16.90 -19.16 -15.18
C PRO A 356 -17.48 -17.80 -15.58
N ASP A 357 -17.52 -16.85 -14.64
CA ASP A 357 -18.05 -15.50 -14.85
C ASP A 357 -17.20 -14.75 -15.90
N TYR A 358 -15.88 -14.80 -15.78
CA TYR A 358 -14.95 -14.20 -16.74
C TYR A 358 -14.94 -14.88 -18.11
N LEU A 359 -15.07 -16.20 -18.17
CA LEU A 359 -15.21 -16.91 -19.44
C LEU A 359 -16.48 -16.46 -20.19
N ALA A 360 -17.59 -16.25 -19.46
CA ALA A 360 -18.82 -15.73 -20.05
C ALA A 360 -18.64 -14.30 -20.58
N ILE A 361 -17.98 -13.43 -19.80
CA ILE A 361 -17.69 -12.04 -20.20
C ILE A 361 -16.86 -11.95 -21.48
N ILE A 362 -15.79 -12.76 -21.59
CA ILE A 362 -14.93 -12.78 -22.78
C ILE A 362 -15.71 -13.29 -24.01
N ARG A 363 -16.50 -14.35 -23.86
CA ARG A 363 -17.34 -14.88 -24.96
C ARG A 363 -18.39 -13.88 -25.42
N ALA A 364 -19.01 -13.17 -24.49
CA ALA A 364 -19.99 -12.14 -24.78
C ALA A 364 -19.36 -10.83 -25.30
N ASN A 365 -18.03 -10.70 -25.26
CA ASN A 365 -17.31 -9.47 -25.57
C ASN A 365 -17.87 -8.27 -24.79
N ALA A 366 -18.21 -8.48 -23.50
CA ALA A 366 -18.95 -7.50 -22.69
C ALA A 366 -18.07 -6.32 -22.23
N VAL A 367 -16.77 -6.56 -22.00
CA VAL A 367 -15.79 -5.52 -21.66
C VAL A 367 -15.12 -5.01 -22.94
N LYS A 368 -15.10 -3.69 -23.13
CA LYS A 368 -14.48 -3.05 -24.30
C LYS A 368 -13.10 -2.46 -24.01
N ASP A 369 -12.87 -1.99 -22.78
CA ASP A 369 -11.61 -1.40 -22.39
C ASP A 369 -10.46 -2.42 -22.51
N PRO A 370 -9.37 -2.12 -23.23
CA PRO A 370 -8.25 -3.05 -23.41
C PRO A 370 -7.54 -3.41 -22.09
N GLY A 371 -7.43 -2.48 -21.14
CA GLY A 371 -6.78 -2.70 -19.85
C GLY A 371 -7.59 -3.67 -18.99
N GLU A 372 -8.89 -3.48 -18.91
CA GLU A 372 -9.80 -4.40 -18.22
C GLU A 372 -9.82 -5.78 -18.88
N ARG A 373 -9.85 -5.85 -20.22
CA ARG A 373 -9.76 -7.14 -20.93
C ARG A 373 -8.46 -7.86 -20.63
N PHE A 374 -7.34 -7.13 -20.59
CA PHE A 374 -6.04 -7.68 -20.22
C PHE A 374 -6.08 -8.27 -18.80
N ALA A 375 -6.60 -7.52 -17.82
CA ALA A 375 -6.73 -7.98 -16.44
C ALA A 375 -7.54 -9.30 -16.33
N ILE A 376 -8.66 -9.39 -17.05
CA ILE A 376 -9.48 -10.62 -17.11
C ILE A 376 -8.71 -11.78 -17.72
N LEU A 377 -7.99 -11.55 -18.82
CA LEU A 377 -7.19 -12.60 -19.48
C LEU A 377 -6.03 -13.06 -18.58
N SER A 378 -5.37 -12.14 -17.86
CA SER A 378 -4.33 -12.47 -16.89
C SER A 378 -4.87 -13.33 -15.74
N TYR A 379 -6.06 -13.02 -15.21
CA TYR A 379 -6.74 -13.88 -14.24
C TYR A 379 -6.98 -15.28 -14.81
N LEU A 380 -7.58 -15.37 -16.01
CA LEU A 380 -7.91 -16.66 -16.64
C LEU A 380 -6.66 -17.50 -16.93
N GLN A 381 -5.55 -16.87 -17.30
CA GLN A 381 -4.26 -17.53 -17.54
C GLN A 381 -3.66 -18.11 -16.25
N ARG A 382 -3.83 -17.43 -15.10
CA ARG A 382 -3.36 -17.89 -13.78
C ARG A 382 -4.28 -18.94 -13.17
N SER A 383 -5.57 -18.95 -13.52
CA SER A 383 -6.56 -19.86 -12.94
C SER A 383 -6.35 -21.32 -13.39
N PRO A 384 -6.14 -22.26 -12.44
CA PRO A 384 -6.08 -23.69 -12.74
C PRO A 384 -7.44 -24.25 -13.21
N ARG A 385 -8.55 -23.54 -12.98
CA ARG A 385 -9.87 -23.97 -13.45
C ARG A 385 -10.03 -23.77 -14.95
N THR A 386 -9.35 -22.80 -15.55
CA THR A 386 -9.38 -22.55 -16.99
C THR A 386 -8.81 -23.73 -17.79
N THR A 387 -7.69 -24.28 -17.33
CA THR A 387 -7.05 -25.43 -17.97
C THR A 387 -7.89 -26.70 -17.80
N ALA A 388 -8.47 -26.91 -16.62
CA ALA A 388 -9.42 -28.00 -16.38
C ALA A 388 -10.63 -27.94 -17.33
N ASP A 389 -11.26 -26.76 -17.47
CA ASP A 389 -12.39 -26.55 -18.39
C ASP A 389 -12.02 -26.77 -19.86
N ALA A 390 -10.80 -26.41 -20.26
CA ALA A 390 -10.30 -26.67 -21.62
C ALA A 390 -10.08 -28.17 -21.85
N ALA A 391 -9.51 -28.88 -20.88
CA ALA A 391 -9.27 -30.32 -20.94
C ALA A 391 -10.57 -31.12 -21.02
N VAL A 392 -11.58 -30.76 -20.21
CA VAL A 392 -12.91 -31.39 -20.23
C VAL A 392 -13.57 -31.20 -21.61
N ARG A 393 -13.56 -29.98 -22.15
CA ARG A 393 -14.12 -29.70 -23.49
C ARG A 393 -13.41 -30.50 -24.58
N ALA A 394 -12.08 -30.57 -24.55
CA ALA A 394 -11.31 -31.35 -25.52
C ALA A 394 -11.51 -32.87 -25.41
N ALA A 395 -11.91 -33.38 -24.24
CA ALA A 395 -12.29 -34.78 -24.06
C ALA A 395 -13.70 -35.06 -24.62
N VAL A 396 -14.66 -34.16 -24.38
CA VAL A 396 -16.03 -34.26 -24.92
C VAL A 396 -16.05 -34.18 -26.45
N THR A 397 -15.30 -33.27 -27.06
CA THR A 397 -15.20 -33.15 -28.53
C THR A 397 -14.52 -34.36 -29.20
N ARG A 398 -13.71 -35.14 -28.46
CA ARG A 398 -13.09 -36.37 -28.98
C ARG A 398 -14.00 -37.61 -28.88
N GLN A 399 -15.11 -37.52 -28.17
CA GLN A 399 -16.10 -38.59 -28.01
C GLN A 399 -17.33 -38.41 -28.93
N GLN A 400 -17.42 -37.27 -29.62
CA GLN A 400 -18.35 -36.99 -30.71
C GLN A 400 -17.63 -37.19 -32.04
#